data_AF-A0AAV7KDZ0-F1
#
_entry.id   AF-A0AAV7KDZ0-F1
#
_cell.length_a   1.000
_cell.length_b   1.000
_cell.length_c   1.000
_cell.angle_alpha   90.00
_cell.angle_beta   90.00
_cell.angle_gamma   90.00
#
_symmetry.space_group_name_H-M   'P 1'
#
loop_
_entity.id
_entity.type
_entity.pdbx_description
1 polymer ?
#
loop_
_entity_poly.entity_id
_entity_poly.type
_entity_poly.pdbx_seq_one_letter_code
_entity_poly.pdbx_strand_id
1 'polypeptide(L)'
;MVEDVHADSTDANYVPEDELLEPQTFTQGELNDLVRDLDLSKDKAELLASRLKQKNLLDKDVLVSHYRKRNFNLAHYYTTDGPVCYCNDIEGLYAKLLQEHSSSDWRLFIDSSKRSLKAVLLHNGNLKPGVPIAHSVYLKETFVNLQEALEAIQYGTYVWNICGD
;
A
#
# COMPACT_ATOMS: atom_id res chain seq x y z
N MET A 1 10.93 31.68 -50.29
CA MET A 1 11.94 31.60 -49.22
C MET A 1 11.19 31.37 -47.93
N VAL A 2 11.71 30.44 -47.14
CA VAL A 2 11.03 29.62 -46.13
C VAL A 2 10.24 30.46 -45.11
N GLU A 3 9.00 30.08 -44.88
CA GLU A 3 8.18 30.50 -43.74
C GLU A 3 8.77 29.86 -42.48
N ASP A 4 9.26 30.67 -41.53
CA ASP A 4 9.46 30.22 -40.15
C ASP A 4 8.32 30.79 -39.31
N VAL A 5 7.27 29.98 -39.22
CA VAL A 5 6.17 30.15 -38.27
C VAL A 5 6.71 29.92 -36.87
N HIS A 6 7.04 31.00 -36.16
CA HIS A 6 7.16 30.95 -34.71
C HIS A 6 5.78 30.58 -34.16
N ALA A 7 5.58 29.29 -33.89
CA ALA A 7 4.42 28.79 -33.18
C ALA A 7 4.45 29.38 -31.77
N ASP A 8 3.62 30.39 -31.57
CA ASP A 8 3.30 30.99 -30.27
C ASP A 8 2.62 29.90 -29.43
N SER A 9 3.43 29.16 -28.68
CA SER A 9 2.95 28.20 -27.69
C SER A 9 2.39 29.01 -26.53
N THR A 10 1.10 29.34 -26.63
CA THR A 10 0.29 29.88 -25.54
C THR A 10 0.08 28.79 -24.48
N ASP A 11 1.17 28.42 -23.78
CA ASP A 11 1.04 27.67 -22.53
C ASP A 11 0.50 28.65 -21.49
N ALA A 12 -0.79 28.52 -21.19
CA ALA A 12 -1.49 29.34 -20.21
C ALA A 12 -0.89 29.26 -18.79
N ASN A 13 0.09 28.37 -18.57
CA ASN A 13 0.83 28.24 -17.31
C ASN A 13 2.17 28.98 -17.30
N TYR A 14 2.56 29.70 -18.36
CA TYR A 14 3.80 30.48 -18.35
C TYR A 14 3.62 31.75 -17.52
N VAL A 15 4.14 31.73 -16.28
CA VAL A 15 4.28 32.91 -15.43
C VAL A 15 5.72 33.42 -15.57
N PRO A 16 5.95 34.70 -15.93
CA PRO A 16 7.30 35.27 -16.02
C PRO A 16 8.01 35.23 -14.66
N GLU A 17 9.33 34.99 -14.69
CA GLU A 17 10.23 34.63 -13.56
C GLU A 17 10.38 35.69 -12.45
N ASP A 18 9.58 36.75 -12.41
CA ASP A 18 9.76 37.91 -11.52
C ASP A 18 9.04 37.83 -10.16
N GLU A 19 8.33 36.75 -9.86
CA GLU A 19 7.92 36.42 -8.49
C GLU A 19 8.72 35.20 -8.03
N LEU A 20 9.76 35.43 -7.21
CA LEU A 20 10.50 34.39 -6.50
C LEU A 20 9.59 33.69 -5.48
N LEU A 21 8.61 32.94 -5.96
CA LEU A 21 7.87 31.98 -5.16
C LEU A 21 8.89 30.94 -4.72
N GLU A 22 9.07 30.80 -3.40
CA GLU A 22 9.87 29.71 -2.87
C GLU A 22 9.39 28.39 -3.50
N PRO A 23 10.31 27.47 -3.87
CA PRO A 23 9.91 26.22 -4.49
C PRO A 23 8.89 25.51 -3.60
N GLN A 24 7.73 25.16 -4.17
CA GLN A 24 6.74 24.39 -3.43
C GLN A 24 7.36 23.04 -3.06
N THR A 25 7.56 22.83 -1.77
CA THR A 25 8.10 21.60 -1.20
C THR A 25 6.98 20.59 -0.96
N PHE A 26 7.33 19.31 -1.03
CA PHE A 26 6.43 18.23 -0.66
C PHE A 26 6.53 17.95 0.84
N THR A 27 5.38 17.88 1.49
CA THR A 27 5.21 17.24 2.81
C THR A 27 5.37 15.72 2.68
N GLN A 28 5.50 15.02 3.81
CA GLN A 28 5.56 13.55 3.82
C GLN A 28 4.26 12.92 3.27
N GLY A 29 3.11 13.57 3.49
CA GLY A 29 1.81 13.14 3.00
C GLY A 29 1.71 13.23 1.48
N GLU A 30 2.00 14.42 0.92
CA GLU A 30 1.96 14.64 -0.53
C GLU A 30 2.98 13.76 -1.26
N LEU A 31 4.17 13.54 -0.68
CA LEU A 31 5.14 12.61 -1.25
C LEU A 31 4.63 11.16 -1.22
N ASN A 32 3.91 10.76 -0.17
CA ASN A 32 3.30 9.44 -0.09
C ASN A 32 2.17 9.26 -1.13
N ASP A 33 1.36 10.30 -1.35
CA ASP A 33 0.32 10.30 -2.37
C ASP A 33 0.94 10.23 -3.77
N LEU A 34 1.98 11.02 -4.05
CA LEU A 34 2.73 10.94 -5.32
C LEU A 34 3.32 9.55 -5.55
N VAL A 35 3.93 8.94 -4.53
CA VAL A 35 4.48 7.59 -4.59
C VAL A 35 3.39 6.55 -4.88
N ARG A 36 2.19 6.72 -4.30
CA ARG A 36 1.03 5.85 -4.54
C ARG A 36 0.52 6.01 -5.97
N ASP A 37 0.35 7.23 -6.43
CA ASP A 37 -0.23 7.53 -7.74
C ASP A 37 0.70 7.10 -8.89
N LEU A 38 2.00 7.10 -8.65
CA LEU A 38 3.03 6.56 -9.57
C LEU A 38 3.27 5.05 -9.41
N ASP A 39 2.58 4.37 -8.49
CA ASP A 39 2.75 2.94 -8.17
C ASP A 39 4.22 2.52 -7.97
N LEU A 40 4.95 3.30 -7.15
CA LEU A 40 6.37 3.05 -6.95
C LEU A 40 6.61 1.96 -5.89
N SER A 41 7.53 1.04 -6.22
CA SER A 41 8.10 0.12 -5.24
C SER A 41 8.85 0.88 -4.14
N LYS A 42 9.11 0.24 -2.98
CA LYS A 42 9.85 0.86 -1.87
C LYS A 42 11.18 1.48 -2.31
N ASP A 43 11.94 0.75 -3.14
CA ASP A 43 13.26 1.21 -3.61
C ASP A 43 13.13 2.39 -4.57
N LYS A 44 12.12 2.38 -5.45
CA LYS A 44 11.86 3.49 -6.36
C LYS A 44 11.33 4.73 -5.63
N ALA A 45 10.46 4.54 -4.64
CA ALA A 45 9.94 5.60 -3.79
C ALA A 45 11.07 6.26 -2.98
N GLU A 46 11.96 5.45 -2.41
CA GLU A 46 13.14 5.97 -1.73
C GLU A 46 14.07 6.74 -2.68
N LEU A 47 14.32 6.19 -3.88
CA LEU A 47 15.14 6.85 -4.89
C LEU A 47 14.53 8.20 -5.29
N LEU A 48 13.20 8.25 -5.53
CA LEU A 48 12.47 9.48 -5.83
C LEU A 48 12.63 10.51 -4.71
N ALA A 49 12.36 10.11 -3.47
CA ALA A 49 12.50 10.97 -2.29
C ALA A 49 13.94 11.50 -2.16
N SER A 50 14.95 10.67 -2.42
CA SER A 50 16.35 11.09 -2.43
C SER A 50 16.64 12.17 -3.49
N ARG A 51 16.11 12.01 -4.72
CA ARG A 51 16.28 13.00 -5.80
C ARG A 51 15.57 14.32 -5.50
N LEU A 52 14.35 14.27 -4.95
CA LEU A 52 13.60 15.46 -4.53
C LEU A 52 14.33 16.19 -3.39
N LYS A 53 14.91 15.45 -2.44
CA LYS A 53 15.72 16.03 -1.36
C LYS A 53 16.95 16.77 -1.89
N GLN A 54 17.65 16.20 -2.87
CA GLN A 54 18.82 16.84 -3.51
C GLN A 54 18.45 18.14 -4.26
N LYS A 55 17.18 18.27 -4.67
CA LYS A 55 16.66 19.46 -5.34
C LYS A 55 16.01 20.46 -4.38
N ASN A 56 16.09 20.24 -3.06
CA ASN A 56 15.42 21.04 -2.03
C ASN A 56 13.89 21.15 -2.24
N LEU A 57 13.27 20.10 -2.77
CA LEU A 57 11.83 20.03 -3.02
C LEU A 57 11.07 19.27 -1.91
N LEU A 58 11.70 18.98 -0.78
CA LEU A 58 11.05 18.31 0.34
C LEU A 58 11.10 19.18 1.59
N ASP A 59 10.07 19.09 2.41
CA ASP A 59 10.09 19.70 3.74
C ASP A 59 11.20 19.12 4.61
N LYS A 60 11.63 19.91 5.60
CA LYS A 60 12.77 19.57 6.46
C LYS A 60 12.56 18.31 7.30
N ASP A 61 11.31 17.97 7.61
CA ASP A 61 10.88 16.83 8.41
C ASP A 61 10.67 15.55 7.58
N VAL A 62 10.73 15.62 6.24
CA VAL A 62 10.55 14.44 5.37
C VAL A 62 11.74 13.50 5.47
N LEU A 63 11.43 12.23 5.75
CA LEU A 63 12.42 11.18 5.92
C LEU A 63 12.46 10.28 4.69
N VAL A 64 13.50 10.40 3.87
CA VAL A 64 13.75 9.50 2.73
C VAL A 64 13.72 8.03 3.15
N SER A 65 14.30 7.71 4.32
CA SER A 65 14.35 6.35 4.87
C SER A 65 12.99 5.81 5.32
N HIS A 66 11.93 6.62 5.33
CA HIS A 66 10.57 6.20 5.65
C HIS A 66 10.13 5.03 4.77
N TYR A 67 10.42 5.08 3.46
CA TYR A 67 10.01 4.04 2.50
C TYR A 67 10.68 2.69 2.76
N ARG A 68 11.90 2.65 3.31
CA ARG A 68 12.56 1.40 3.74
C ARG A 68 11.80 0.72 4.88
N LYS A 69 11.31 1.52 5.84
CA LYS A 69 10.71 1.05 7.09
C LYS A 69 9.18 1.13 7.09
N ARG A 70 8.54 1.38 5.94
CA ARG A 70 7.09 1.60 5.84
C ARG A 70 6.25 0.46 6.44
N ASN A 71 6.72 -0.78 6.34
CA ASN A 71 6.05 -1.95 6.92
C ASN A 71 6.56 -2.33 8.32
N PHE A 72 7.57 -1.65 8.86
CA PHE A 72 8.22 -2.03 10.12
C PHE A 72 7.22 -2.06 11.29
N ASN A 73 6.37 -1.04 11.38
CA ASN A 73 5.35 -0.92 12.43
C ASN A 73 4.16 -1.87 12.27
N LEU A 74 4.09 -2.60 11.16
CA LEU A 74 3.06 -3.61 10.90
C LEU A 74 3.62 -5.03 10.99
N ALA A 75 4.93 -5.18 10.83
CA ALA A 75 5.57 -6.49 10.71
C ALA A 75 5.36 -7.38 11.95
N HIS A 76 5.25 -6.81 13.15
CA HIS A 76 5.04 -7.59 14.37
C HIS A 76 3.65 -8.22 14.48
N TYR A 77 2.65 -7.70 13.75
CA TYR A 77 1.32 -8.32 13.63
C TYR A 77 1.31 -9.54 12.71
N TYR A 78 2.43 -9.83 12.03
CA TYR A 78 2.53 -10.97 11.13
C TYR A 78 3.57 -11.96 11.65
N THR A 79 3.24 -13.25 11.55
CA THR A 79 4.15 -14.36 11.85
C THR A 79 4.22 -15.28 10.65
N THR A 80 5.41 -15.81 10.41
CA THR A 80 5.61 -16.91 9.45
C THR A 80 5.71 -18.20 10.24
N ASP A 81 4.81 -19.14 9.98
CA ASP A 81 4.92 -20.52 10.44
C ASP A 81 4.87 -21.47 9.24
N GLY A 82 5.93 -22.28 9.10
CA GLY A 82 6.13 -23.12 7.92
C GLY A 82 5.97 -22.34 6.60
N PRO A 83 5.08 -22.77 5.69
CA PRO A 83 4.90 -22.15 4.38
C PRO A 83 3.96 -20.92 4.39
N VAL A 84 3.35 -20.56 5.53
CA VAL A 84 2.32 -19.50 5.62
C VAL A 84 2.83 -18.32 6.43
N CYS A 85 2.69 -17.12 5.89
CA CYS A 85 2.77 -15.86 6.64
C CYS A 85 1.35 -15.37 6.92
N TYR A 86 1.00 -15.13 8.18
CA TYR A 86 -0.36 -14.78 8.59
C TYR A 86 -0.37 -13.70 9.68
N CYS A 87 -1.51 -13.01 9.82
CA CYS A 87 -1.74 -12.04 10.87
C CYS A 87 -1.99 -12.76 12.20
N ASN A 88 -1.14 -12.51 13.20
CA ASN A 88 -1.19 -13.12 14.52
C ASN A 88 -2.04 -12.34 15.54
N ASP A 89 -2.38 -11.08 15.23
CA ASP A 89 -3.14 -10.18 16.11
C ASP A 89 -3.98 -9.21 15.25
N ILE A 90 -5.20 -9.66 14.92
CA ILE A 90 -6.16 -8.93 14.09
C ILE A 90 -6.58 -7.63 14.78
N GLU A 91 -6.99 -7.71 16.06
CA GLU A 91 -7.49 -6.55 16.80
C GLU A 91 -6.41 -5.47 16.93
N GLY A 92 -5.17 -5.85 17.26
CA GLY A 92 -4.04 -4.93 17.33
C GLY A 92 -3.68 -4.33 15.97
N LEU A 93 -3.75 -5.11 14.88
CA LEU A 93 -3.56 -4.62 13.53
C LEU A 93 -4.61 -3.55 13.18
N TYR A 94 -5.89 -3.83 13.43
CA TYR A 94 -6.98 -2.89 13.14
C TYR A 94 -6.90 -1.61 13.99
N ALA A 95 -6.58 -1.75 15.29
CA ALA A 95 -6.31 -0.60 16.15
C ALA A 95 -5.15 0.26 15.61
N LYS A 96 -4.09 -0.36 15.08
CA LYS A 96 -2.97 0.36 14.46
C LYS A 96 -3.36 1.07 13.16
N LEU A 97 -4.30 0.51 12.42
CA LEU A 97 -4.89 1.10 11.21
C LEU A 97 -5.95 2.17 11.53
N LEU A 98 -6.17 2.50 12.81
CA LEU A 98 -7.20 3.43 13.28
C LEU A 98 -8.60 3.03 12.82
N GLN A 99 -8.87 1.73 12.84
CA GLN A 99 -10.14 1.13 12.43
C GLN A 99 -10.62 0.18 13.51
N GLU A 100 -11.94 0.13 13.71
CA GLU A 100 -12.57 -0.93 14.49
C GLU A 100 -12.79 -2.16 13.61
N HIS A 101 -12.51 -3.33 14.18
CA HIS A 101 -12.79 -4.61 13.56
C HIS A 101 -14.10 -5.18 14.10
N SER A 102 -15.03 -5.47 13.19
CA SER A 102 -16.24 -6.26 13.47
C SER A 102 -16.35 -7.31 12.39
N SER A 103 -16.34 -8.59 12.73
CA SER A 103 -16.35 -9.67 11.74
C SER A 103 -17.51 -9.59 10.75
N SER A 104 -18.66 -9.04 11.16
CA SER A 104 -19.83 -8.85 10.29
C SER A 104 -19.57 -7.91 9.13
N ASP A 105 -18.61 -6.99 9.28
CA ASP A 105 -18.34 -5.92 8.32
C ASP A 105 -17.30 -6.33 7.27
N TRP A 106 -16.69 -7.51 7.45
CA TRP A 106 -15.61 -8.00 6.60
C TRP A 106 -15.94 -9.38 6.01
N ARG A 107 -15.44 -9.63 4.80
CA ARG A 107 -15.46 -10.94 4.14
C ARG A 107 -14.05 -11.44 3.96
N LEU A 108 -13.86 -12.73 4.18
CA LEU A 108 -12.59 -13.38 3.90
C LEU A 108 -12.53 -13.75 2.43
N PHE A 109 -11.75 -13.00 1.65
CA PHE A 109 -11.43 -13.33 0.27
C PHE A 109 -10.25 -14.28 0.21
N ILE A 110 -10.40 -15.37 -0.54
CA ILE A 110 -9.32 -16.31 -0.86
C ILE A 110 -9.18 -16.37 -2.37
N ASP A 111 -7.97 -16.16 -2.89
CA ASP A 111 -7.73 -16.23 -4.33
C ASP A 111 -7.65 -17.69 -4.84
N SER A 112 -8.29 -18.01 -5.96
CA SER A 112 -8.15 -19.30 -6.64
C SER A 112 -6.86 -19.39 -7.47
N SER A 113 -5.76 -18.97 -6.84
CA SER A 113 -4.44 -19.03 -7.45
C SER A 113 -3.90 -20.46 -7.41
N LYS A 114 -3.43 -20.92 -8.58
CA LYS A 114 -2.72 -22.21 -8.70
C LYS A 114 -1.26 -22.14 -8.21
N ARG A 115 -0.74 -20.93 -7.96
CA ARG A 115 0.69 -20.68 -7.68
C ARG A 115 0.94 -20.15 -6.26
N SER A 116 -0.08 -19.61 -5.63
CA SER A 116 0.01 -18.96 -4.32
C SER A 116 -1.30 -19.15 -3.60
N LEU A 117 -1.30 -18.87 -2.30
CA LEU A 117 -2.50 -18.72 -1.50
C LEU A 117 -2.46 -17.33 -0.87
N LYS A 118 -3.55 -16.57 -1.01
CA LYS A 118 -3.69 -15.25 -0.42
C LYS A 118 -5.06 -15.14 0.23
N ALA A 119 -5.06 -14.71 1.48
CA ALA A 119 -6.27 -14.42 2.23
C ALA A 119 -6.30 -12.93 2.57
N VAL A 120 -7.39 -12.25 2.20
CA VAL A 120 -7.56 -10.81 2.36
C VAL A 120 -8.93 -10.53 2.96
N LEU A 121 -9.00 -9.71 3.99
CA LEU A 121 -10.27 -9.18 4.49
C LEU A 121 -10.73 -8.04 3.61
N LEU A 122 -11.94 -8.17 3.06
CA LEU A 122 -12.60 -7.15 2.24
C LEU A 122 -13.76 -6.53 3.01
N HIS A 123 -13.76 -5.19 3.12
CA HIS A 123 -14.84 -4.48 3.80
C HIS A 123 -16.12 -4.53 2.96
N ASN A 124 -17.25 -4.81 3.61
CA ASN A 124 -18.57 -4.78 2.99
C ASN A 124 -18.84 -3.39 2.40
N GLY A 125 -19.24 -3.32 1.13
CA GLY A 125 -19.47 -2.04 0.44
C GLY A 125 -18.19 -1.31 0.01
N ASN A 126 -17.00 -1.93 0.13
CA ASN A 126 -15.72 -1.38 -0.36
C ASN A 126 -15.38 0.01 0.19
N LEU A 127 -15.82 0.31 1.42
CA LEU A 127 -15.60 1.61 2.07
C LEU A 127 -14.19 1.74 2.67
N LYS A 128 -13.51 0.62 2.89
CA LYS A 128 -12.17 0.54 3.48
C LYS A 128 -11.28 -0.35 2.61
N PRO A 129 -9.95 -0.10 2.57
CA PRO A 129 -9.03 -0.92 1.80
C PRO A 129 -9.00 -2.36 2.30
N GLY A 130 -8.74 -3.30 1.40
CA GLY A 130 -8.54 -4.70 1.76
C GLY A 130 -7.31 -4.89 2.65
N VAL A 131 -7.42 -5.75 3.65
CA VAL A 131 -6.35 -6.04 4.61
C VAL A 131 -5.84 -7.47 4.39
N PRO A 132 -4.61 -7.66 3.90
CA PRO A 132 -4.03 -9.00 3.77
C PRO A 132 -3.82 -9.62 5.15
N ILE A 133 -4.35 -10.83 5.37
CA ILE A 133 -4.22 -11.54 6.65
C ILE A 133 -3.52 -12.89 6.52
N ALA A 134 -3.40 -13.47 5.32
CA ALA A 134 -2.50 -14.59 5.08
C ALA A 134 -1.93 -14.59 3.66
N HIS A 135 -0.73 -15.13 3.50
CA HIS A 135 -0.05 -15.26 2.23
C HIS A 135 0.93 -16.45 2.23
N SER A 136 0.94 -17.21 1.15
CA SER A 136 1.96 -18.20 0.83
C SER A 136 2.26 -18.21 -0.67
N VAL A 137 3.53 -18.30 -1.02
CA VAL A 137 3.98 -18.58 -2.41
C VAL A 137 4.24 -20.06 -2.67
N TYR A 138 4.16 -20.88 -1.62
CA TYR A 138 4.47 -22.31 -1.67
C TYR A 138 3.19 -23.15 -1.66
N LEU A 139 2.12 -22.63 -1.04
CA LEU A 139 0.82 -23.25 -1.05
C LEU A 139 -0.02 -22.74 -2.21
N LYS A 140 -0.92 -23.62 -2.67
CA LYS A 140 -2.00 -23.33 -3.61
C LYS A 140 -3.33 -23.72 -2.97
N GLU A 141 -4.44 -23.30 -3.56
CA GLU A 141 -5.77 -23.67 -3.09
C GLU A 141 -5.98 -25.21 -3.16
N THR A 142 -5.93 -25.85 -2.00
CA THR A 142 -6.35 -27.23 -1.78
C THR A 142 -7.04 -27.29 -0.43
N PHE A 143 -7.90 -28.28 -0.20
CA PHE A 143 -8.63 -28.42 1.08
C PHE A 143 -7.69 -28.39 2.30
N VAL A 144 -6.58 -29.14 2.24
CA VAL A 144 -5.60 -29.23 3.33
C VAL A 144 -4.89 -27.89 3.56
N ASN A 145 -4.40 -27.26 2.49
CA ASN A 145 -3.69 -25.98 2.60
C ASN A 145 -4.61 -24.85 3.08
N LEU A 146 -5.88 -24.87 2.67
CA LEU A 146 -6.89 -23.93 3.14
C LEU A 146 -7.15 -24.13 4.62
N GLN A 147 -7.27 -25.38 5.08
CA GLN A 147 -7.44 -25.68 6.49
C GLN A 147 -6.26 -25.11 7.31
N GLU A 148 -5.02 -25.37 6.90
CA GLU A 148 -3.82 -24.82 7.56
C GLU A 148 -3.85 -23.28 7.62
N ALA A 149 -4.22 -22.61 6.52
CA ALA A 149 -4.31 -21.16 6.48
C ALA A 149 -5.44 -20.60 7.36
N LEU A 150 -6.60 -21.24 7.39
CA LEU A 150 -7.76 -20.85 8.21
C LEU A 150 -7.49 -21.05 9.71
N GLU A 151 -6.78 -22.12 10.07
CA GLU A 151 -6.33 -22.37 11.45
C GLU A 151 -5.34 -21.28 11.89
N ALA A 152 -4.37 -20.93 11.03
CA ALA A 152 -3.37 -19.91 11.33
C ALA A 152 -3.99 -18.52 11.63
N ILE A 153 -5.00 -18.10 10.85
CA ILE A 153 -5.71 -16.83 11.08
C ILE A 153 -6.82 -16.91 12.13
N GLN A 154 -6.92 -18.03 12.87
CA GLN A 154 -7.93 -18.26 13.89
C GLN A 154 -9.37 -18.06 13.38
N TYR A 155 -9.66 -18.55 12.17
CA TYR A 155 -10.95 -18.35 11.50
C TYR A 155 -12.15 -18.71 12.39
N GLY A 156 -12.04 -19.76 13.22
CA GLY A 156 -13.11 -20.19 14.13
C GLY A 156 -13.54 -19.14 15.16
N THR A 157 -12.68 -18.16 15.48
CA THR A 157 -13.00 -17.04 16.38
C THR A 157 -13.83 -15.98 15.67
N TYR A 158 -13.49 -15.65 14.43
CA TYR A 158 -14.05 -14.50 13.72
C TYR A 158 -15.21 -14.87 12.80
N VAL A 159 -15.17 -16.06 12.19
CA VAL A 159 -16.22 -16.63 11.34
C VAL A 159 -16.65 -15.67 10.23
N TRP A 160 -15.69 -15.02 9.57
CA TRP A 160 -15.96 -14.14 8.44
C TRP A 160 -16.65 -14.90 7.31
N ASN A 161 -17.57 -14.24 6.60
CA ASN A 161 -18.13 -14.84 5.39
C ASN A 161 -17.01 -15.02 4.34
N ILE A 162 -16.83 -16.25 3.86
CA ILE A 162 -15.83 -16.56 2.84
C ILE A 162 -16.37 -16.21 1.44
N CYS A 163 -15.52 -15.59 0.63
CA CYS A 163 -15.75 -15.41 -0.81
C CYS A 163 -14.49 -15.78 -1.60
N GLY A 164 -14.67 -16.26 -2.83
CA GLY A 164 -13.61 -16.51 -3.81
C GLY A 164 -13.96 -15.86 -5.15
N ASP A 165 -13.02 -15.94 -6.09
CA ASP A 165 -13.17 -15.53 -7.50
C ASP A 165 -14.03 -16.48 -8.34
#